data_AF-A0A453QFA3-F1
#
_entry.id   AF-A0A453QFA3-F1
#
_cell.length_a   1.000
_cell.length_b   1.000
_cell.length_c   1.000
_cell.angle_alpha   90.00
_cell.angle_beta   90.00
_cell.angle_gamma   90.00
#
_symmetry.space_group_name_H-M   'P 1'
#
loop_
_entity.id
_entity.type
_entity.pdbx_description
1 polymer ?
#
loop_
_entity_poly.entity_id
_entity_poly.type
_entity_poly.pdbx_seq_one_letter_code
_entity_poly.pdbx_strand_id
1 'polypeptide(L)'
;LGLVSQCCLTKHVFKMSKQYLANVALKINVKVGGRNTVLVDALARRIRLVTDRPTIIFGADVTHPHPGEDSSPSIAAVVASQDWPEITKYAGLVSAQAHRQELIQDLFKVWQDPQRGTVTGGMIKELLISFKRATGQKPQRIIFYRDGVSEGQFYQVLLFELDAIRKACASLEPNYQPPVTFVVVQKRHHTRLFANNHNDQRTVDRSGNILPGTVVDSKICHPTEFDFYLCSHAGIQVGFSSFAMCSFDKMC
;
A
#
# COMPACT_ATOMS: atom_id res chain seq x y z
N LEU A 1 23.51 13.38 -1.55
CA LEU A 1 23.97 13.46 -0.15
C LEU A 1 23.32 12.43 0.77
N GLY A 2 22.08 11.97 0.53
CA GLY A 2 21.49 10.90 1.34
C GLY A 2 21.27 11.27 2.81
N LEU A 3 21.08 12.56 3.09
CA LEU A 3 20.96 13.08 4.45
C LEU A 3 19.50 13.11 4.90
N VAL A 4 19.26 12.64 6.12
CA VAL A 4 17.95 12.76 6.76
C VAL A 4 17.63 14.23 6.98
N SER A 5 16.49 14.69 6.45
CA SER A 5 16.03 16.08 6.60
C SER A 5 14.57 16.13 7.06
N GLN A 6 14.19 17.19 7.78
CA GLN A 6 12.81 17.46 8.18
C GLN A 6 12.49 18.94 8.01
N CYS A 7 11.65 19.26 7.02
CA CYS A 7 11.21 20.62 6.78
C CYS A 7 10.04 20.99 7.69
N CYS A 8 10.04 22.22 8.20
CA CYS A 8 8.96 22.81 9.00
C CYS A 8 8.66 24.21 8.47
N LEU A 9 7.38 24.58 8.38
CA LEU A 9 7.03 25.96 8.02
C LEU A 9 7.31 26.89 9.20
N THR A 10 7.92 28.02 8.92
CA THR A 10 8.33 29.04 9.89
C THR A 10 7.22 29.38 10.90
N LYS A 11 5.97 29.55 10.43
CA LYS A 11 4.80 29.84 11.29
C LYS A 11 4.56 28.79 12.39
N HIS A 12 4.83 27.51 12.11
CA HIS A 12 4.61 26.43 13.08
C HIS A 12 5.77 26.29 14.05
N VAL A 13 6.98 26.63 13.60
CA VAL A 13 8.17 26.70 14.46
C VAL A 13 8.00 27.79 15.51
N PHE A 14 7.49 28.97 15.15
CA PHE A 14 7.27 30.04 16.13
C PHE A 14 6.08 29.81 17.06
N LYS A 15 5.00 29.16 16.58
CA LYS A 15 3.82 28.87 17.43
C LYS A 15 4.07 27.75 18.44
N MET A 16 4.93 26.79 18.12
CA MET A 16 5.34 25.68 19.01
C MET A 16 4.19 24.91 19.69
N SER A 17 3.09 24.61 18.99
CA SER A 17 2.02 23.83 19.62
C SER A 17 2.49 22.41 19.96
N LYS A 18 2.15 21.91 21.16
CA LYS A 18 2.56 20.56 21.61
C LYS A 18 2.15 19.47 20.62
N GLN A 19 0.93 19.55 20.08
CA GLN A 19 0.44 18.60 19.09
C GLN A 19 1.26 18.64 17.79
N TYR A 20 1.65 19.82 17.32
CA TYR A 20 2.48 19.94 16.11
C TYR A 20 3.86 19.32 16.34
N LEU A 21 4.51 19.66 17.46
CA LEU A 21 5.82 19.13 17.80
C LEU A 21 5.81 17.61 17.96
N ALA A 22 4.77 17.05 18.58
CA ALA A 22 4.57 15.60 18.66
C ALA A 22 4.47 14.97 17.26
N ASN A 23 3.64 15.53 16.35
CA ASN A 23 3.52 15.04 14.98
C ASN A 23 4.84 15.14 14.18
N VAL A 24 5.64 16.19 14.43
CA VAL A 24 6.98 16.32 13.83
C VAL A 24 7.93 15.26 14.39
N ALA A 25 7.93 15.02 15.70
CA ALA A 25 8.74 13.99 16.33
C ALA A 25 8.42 12.59 15.79
N LEU A 26 7.14 12.27 15.54
CA LEU A 26 6.73 11.02 14.90
C LEU A 26 7.37 10.83 13.51
N LYS A 27 7.50 11.92 12.73
CA LYS A 27 8.13 11.87 11.40
C LYS A 27 9.65 11.73 11.50
N ILE A 28 10.28 12.45 12.43
CA ILE A 28 11.72 12.38 12.65
C ILE A 28 12.10 10.96 13.10
N ASN A 29 11.37 10.39 14.07
CA ASN A 29 11.63 9.05 14.60
C ASN A 29 11.66 7.99 13.48
N VAL A 30 10.69 8.00 12.58
CA VAL A 30 10.64 7.06 11.44
C VAL A 30 11.80 7.29 10.46
N LYS A 31 12.16 8.54 10.18
CA LYS A 31 13.28 8.88 9.27
C LYS A 31 14.64 8.43 9.79
N VAL A 32 14.82 8.37 11.11
CA VAL A 32 16.06 7.86 11.74
C VAL A 32 15.98 6.36 12.06
N GLY A 33 14.97 5.65 11.53
CA GLY A 33 14.84 4.20 11.65
C GLY A 33 14.13 3.70 12.91
N GLY A 34 13.56 4.60 13.71
CA GLY A 34 12.74 4.29 14.87
C GLY A 34 11.34 3.78 14.51
N ARG A 35 10.64 3.24 15.50
CA ARG A 35 9.25 2.77 15.40
C ARG A 35 8.38 3.61 16.34
N ASN A 36 7.25 4.12 15.85
CA ASN A 36 6.34 4.89 16.69
C ASN A 36 5.40 4.00 17.50
N THR A 37 4.82 3.00 16.84
CA THR A 37 3.85 2.05 17.42
C THR A 37 4.02 0.70 16.76
N VAL A 38 3.62 -0.36 17.47
CA VAL A 38 3.55 -1.73 16.98
C VAL A 38 2.19 -2.30 17.38
N LEU A 39 1.57 -3.11 16.54
CA LEU A 39 0.35 -3.82 16.89
C LEU A 39 0.66 -4.91 17.92
N VAL A 40 -0.06 -4.90 19.05
CA VAL A 40 0.10 -5.94 20.09
C VAL A 40 -0.13 -7.34 19.52
N ASP A 41 -1.12 -7.48 18.64
CA ASP A 41 -1.42 -8.75 17.98
C ASP A 41 -0.33 -9.19 17.00
N ALA A 42 0.47 -8.25 16.46
CA ALA A 42 1.63 -8.62 15.66
C ALA A 42 2.73 -9.26 16.51
N LEU A 43 2.98 -8.69 17.71
CA LEU A 43 3.91 -9.23 18.69
C LEU A 43 3.44 -10.58 19.23
N ALA A 44 2.15 -10.70 19.52
CA ALA A 44 1.53 -11.93 20.00
C ALA A 44 1.28 -12.97 18.90
N ARG A 45 1.65 -12.67 17.64
CA ARG A 45 1.41 -13.50 16.45
C ARG A 45 -0.04 -13.95 16.28
N ARG A 46 -0.99 -13.06 16.56
CA ARG A 46 -2.44 -13.31 16.49
C ARG A 46 -3.05 -12.93 15.14
N ILE A 47 -2.26 -12.35 14.24
CA ILE A 47 -2.71 -11.96 12.90
C ILE A 47 -2.39 -13.11 11.93
N ARG A 48 -3.30 -14.08 11.79
CA ARG A 48 -3.06 -15.38 11.13
C ARG A 48 -2.55 -15.31 9.69
N LEU A 49 -2.90 -14.29 8.90
CA LEU A 49 -2.46 -14.19 7.49
C LEU A 49 -1.21 -13.34 7.29
N VAL A 50 -0.61 -12.88 8.40
CA VAL A 50 0.47 -11.92 8.39
C VAL A 50 1.64 -12.39 9.24
N THR A 51 1.36 -13.04 10.37
CA THR A 51 2.35 -13.35 11.43
C THR A 51 2.59 -14.84 11.66
N ASP A 52 1.85 -15.71 10.97
CA ASP A 52 2.02 -17.17 11.01
C ASP A 52 3.29 -17.62 10.29
N ARG A 53 3.69 -16.90 9.23
CA ARG A 53 4.90 -17.14 8.44
C ARG A 53 5.46 -15.82 7.90
N PRO A 54 6.75 -15.77 7.53
CA PRO A 54 7.36 -14.56 6.94
C PRO A 54 6.50 -14.02 5.80
N THR A 55 5.86 -12.88 6.04
CA THR A 55 4.94 -12.26 5.09
C THR A 55 5.47 -10.86 4.80
N ILE A 56 5.59 -10.54 3.51
CA ILE A 56 5.92 -9.20 3.05
C ILE A 56 4.65 -8.52 2.55
N ILE A 57 4.44 -7.27 2.97
CA ILE A 57 3.31 -6.46 2.52
C ILE A 57 3.84 -5.35 1.62
N PHE A 58 3.30 -5.30 0.40
CA PHE A 58 3.57 -4.27 -0.59
C PHE A 58 2.43 -3.26 -0.67
N GLY A 59 2.78 -2.02 -1.02
CA GLY A 59 1.85 -1.00 -1.46
C GLY A 59 2.35 -0.39 -2.76
N ALA A 60 1.47 -0.19 -3.73
CA ALA A 60 1.81 0.36 -5.04
C ALA A 60 0.78 1.40 -5.49
N ASP A 61 1.26 2.46 -6.11
CA ASP A 61 0.45 3.56 -6.66
C ASP A 61 1.12 4.15 -7.91
N VAL A 62 0.29 4.73 -8.78
CA VAL A 62 0.75 5.51 -9.93
C VAL A 62 0.12 6.89 -9.88
N THR A 63 0.98 7.91 -9.91
CA THR A 63 0.55 9.30 -10.01
C THR A 63 0.75 9.79 -11.44
N HIS A 64 -0.31 10.33 -12.03
CA HIS A 64 -0.26 10.97 -13.34
C HIS A 64 -0.09 12.50 -13.24
N PRO A 65 0.47 13.14 -14.28
CA PRO A 65 0.47 14.59 -14.41
C PRO A 65 -0.93 15.20 -14.38
N HIS A 66 -0.99 16.50 -14.12
CA HIS A 66 -2.25 17.23 -14.13
C HIS A 66 -2.92 17.23 -15.52
N PRO A 67 -4.27 17.31 -15.59
CA PRO A 67 -4.96 17.49 -16.87
C PRO A 67 -4.41 18.71 -17.63
N GLY A 68 -4.12 18.54 -18.92
CA GLY A 68 -3.54 19.58 -19.79
C GLY A 68 -2.01 19.56 -19.90
N GLU A 69 -1.34 18.68 -19.17
CA GLU A 69 0.10 18.44 -19.31
C GLU A 69 0.34 17.15 -20.09
N ASP A 70 0.84 17.26 -21.33
CA ASP A 70 0.83 16.15 -22.30
C ASP A 70 2.15 15.36 -22.39
N SER A 71 3.22 15.84 -21.77
CA SER A 71 4.56 15.27 -21.91
C SER A 71 5.16 14.70 -20.63
N SER A 72 4.65 15.13 -19.46
CA SER A 72 5.22 14.68 -18.19
C SER A 72 4.99 13.18 -17.96
N PRO A 73 5.97 12.47 -17.39
CA PRO A 73 5.85 11.04 -17.14
C PRO A 73 4.84 10.76 -16.03
N SER A 74 4.27 9.56 -16.05
CA SER A 74 3.63 9.04 -14.83
C SER A 74 4.72 8.54 -13.89
N ILE A 75 4.49 8.63 -12.58
CA ILE A 75 5.43 8.13 -11.57
C ILE A 75 4.79 6.96 -10.84
N ALA A 76 5.42 5.79 -10.95
CA ALA A 76 5.07 4.63 -10.15
C ALA A 76 5.88 4.62 -8.86
N ALA A 77 5.24 4.29 -7.76
CA ALA A 77 5.86 4.11 -6.46
C ALA A 77 5.47 2.75 -5.88
N VAL A 78 6.45 1.99 -5.42
CA VAL A 78 6.23 0.69 -4.77
C VAL A 78 6.97 0.68 -3.44
N VAL A 79 6.26 0.35 -2.37
CA VAL A 79 6.80 0.18 -1.02
C VAL A 79 6.64 -1.26 -0.58
N ALA A 80 7.55 -1.72 0.29
CA ALA A 80 7.41 -3.02 0.94
C ALA A 80 7.87 -2.97 2.40
N SER A 81 7.18 -3.70 3.27
CA SER A 81 7.56 -3.90 4.67
C SER A 81 9.00 -4.41 4.76
N GLN A 82 9.76 -4.00 5.78
CA GLN A 82 11.17 -4.37 5.98
C GLN A 82 11.41 -5.05 7.33
N ASP A 83 10.37 -5.23 8.13
CA ASP A 83 10.39 -5.94 9.39
C ASP A 83 9.19 -6.87 9.52
N TRP A 84 9.42 -8.02 10.14
CA TRP A 84 8.42 -9.03 10.38
C TRP A 84 8.74 -9.71 11.72
N PRO A 85 7.74 -9.94 12.60
CA PRO A 85 6.30 -9.82 12.37
C PRO A 85 5.69 -8.42 12.56
N GLU A 86 6.46 -7.41 12.98
CA GLU A 86 5.90 -6.13 13.46
C GLU A 86 5.34 -5.22 12.36
N ILE A 87 5.88 -5.30 11.13
CA ILE A 87 5.41 -4.59 9.93
C ILE A 87 5.22 -3.08 10.18
N THR A 88 6.29 -2.44 10.62
CA THR A 88 6.31 -1.00 10.97
C THR A 88 7.25 -0.19 10.10
N LYS A 89 8.18 -0.85 9.41
CA LYS A 89 9.20 -0.22 8.56
C LYS A 89 8.92 -0.57 7.12
N TYR A 90 9.05 0.40 6.23
CA TYR A 90 8.87 0.21 4.79
C TYR A 90 10.06 0.82 4.04
N ALA A 91 10.51 0.14 2.99
CA ALA A 91 11.38 0.71 1.97
C ALA A 91 10.54 1.02 0.73
N GLY A 92 10.91 2.06 -0.01
CA GLY A 92 10.21 2.50 -1.20
C GLY A 92 11.14 2.66 -2.39
N LEU A 93 10.64 2.30 -3.56
CA LEU A 93 11.26 2.54 -4.86
C LEU A 93 10.29 3.34 -5.72
N VAL A 94 10.83 4.15 -6.62
CA VAL A 94 10.06 4.96 -7.56
C VAL A 94 10.64 4.80 -8.95
N SER A 95 9.77 4.79 -9.97
CA SER A 95 10.16 4.77 -11.37
C SER A 95 9.29 5.73 -12.17
N ALA A 96 9.91 6.51 -13.04
CA ALA A 96 9.19 7.18 -14.11
C ALA A 96 8.73 6.14 -15.15
N GLN A 97 7.57 6.38 -15.74
CA GLN A 97 7.03 5.60 -16.85
C GLN A 97 6.31 6.51 -17.83
N ALA A 98 5.89 5.95 -18.97
CA ALA A 98 5.27 6.71 -20.04
C ALA A 98 4.07 7.55 -19.57
N HIS A 99 3.79 8.62 -20.32
CA HIS A 99 2.68 9.52 -20.05
C HIS A 99 1.36 8.74 -19.92
N ARG A 100 0.62 8.97 -18.82
CA ARG A 100 -0.66 8.30 -18.49
C ARG A 100 -0.65 6.77 -18.56
N GLN A 101 0.52 6.16 -18.37
CA GLN A 101 0.64 4.72 -18.22
C GLN A 101 0.19 4.33 -16.80
N GLU A 102 -0.84 3.49 -16.67
CA GLU A 102 -1.29 2.98 -15.36
C GLU A 102 -0.53 1.72 -14.94
N LEU A 103 -0.23 0.81 -15.89
CA LEU A 103 0.52 -0.42 -15.57
C LEU A 103 1.95 -0.09 -15.14
N ILE A 104 2.36 -0.59 -13.97
CA ILE A 104 3.71 -0.35 -13.46
C ILE A 104 4.72 -1.20 -14.25
N GLN A 105 5.40 -0.57 -15.20
CA GLN A 105 6.32 -1.25 -16.12
C GLN A 105 7.58 -1.79 -15.43
N ASP A 106 7.99 -1.18 -14.32
CA ASP A 106 9.23 -1.53 -13.62
C ASP A 106 9.01 -2.40 -12.38
N LEU A 107 7.89 -3.11 -12.29
CA LEU A 107 7.73 -4.14 -11.25
C LEU A 107 8.77 -5.26 -11.43
N PHE A 108 8.98 -5.68 -12.68
CA PHE A 108 10.00 -6.63 -13.07
C PHE A 108 10.51 -6.31 -14.47
N LYS A 109 11.83 -6.29 -14.66
CA LYS A 109 12.46 -6.05 -15.96
C LYS A 109 13.55 -7.07 -16.23
N VAL A 110 13.74 -7.34 -17.52
CA VAL A 110 14.85 -8.12 -18.05
C VAL A 110 15.55 -7.26 -19.11
N TRP A 111 16.87 -7.15 -19.04
CA TRP A 111 17.66 -6.46 -20.05
C TRP A 111 18.96 -7.21 -20.32
N GLN A 112 19.56 -6.95 -21.48
CA GLN A 112 20.88 -7.47 -21.83
C GLN A 112 21.94 -6.49 -21.37
N ASP A 113 22.80 -6.95 -20.48
CA ASP A 113 24.00 -6.25 -20.05
C ASP A 113 25.20 -6.74 -20.89
N PRO A 114 25.98 -5.85 -21.52
CA PRO A 114 27.10 -6.25 -22.37
C PRO A 114 28.16 -7.13 -21.67
N GLN A 115 28.26 -7.05 -20.34
CA GLN A 115 29.24 -7.80 -19.55
C GLN A 115 28.62 -9.00 -18.83
N ARG A 116 27.38 -8.85 -18.35
CA ARG A 116 26.71 -9.86 -17.50
C ARG A 116 25.71 -10.73 -18.25
N GLY A 117 25.46 -10.45 -19.53
CA GLY A 117 24.42 -11.11 -20.32
C GLY A 117 23.02 -10.72 -19.84
N THR A 118 22.10 -11.69 -19.78
CA THR A 118 20.72 -11.43 -19.35
C THR A 118 20.66 -11.09 -17.86
N VAL A 119 20.31 -9.84 -17.53
CA VAL A 119 20.11 -9.38 -16.16
C VAL A 119 18.62 -9.18 -15.89
N THR A 120 18.20 -9.54 -14.67
CA THR A 120 16.84 -9.35 -14.18
C THR A 120 16.81 -8.40 -12.98
N GLY A 121 15.81 -7.53 -12.93
CA GLY A 121 15.66 -6.49 -11.91
C GLY A 121 14.22 -6.03 -11.78
N GLY A 122 14.03 -4.84 -11.26
CA GLY A 122 12.72 -4.22 -11.03
C GLY A 122 12.36 -4.14 -9.55
N MET A 123 11.35 -3.32 -9.27
CA MET A 123 11.01 -2.89 -7.92
C MET A 123 10.67 -4.06 -6.98
N ILE A 124 9.97 -5.08 -7.47
CA ILE A 124 9.61 -6.25 -6.64
C ILE A 124 10.86 -7.02 -6.23
N LYS A 125 11.75 -7.31 -7.19
CA LYS A 125 12.97 -8.08 -6.93
C LYS A 125 13.86 -7.38 -5.91
N GLU A 126 14.10 -6.09 -6.09
CA GLU A 126 14.92 -5.28 -5.17
C GLU A 126 14.34 -5.23 -3.76
N LEU A 127 13.01 -5.06 -3.63
CA LEU A 127 12.34 -5.04 -2.32
C LEU A 127 12.32 -6.41 -1.63
N LEU A 128 12.22 -7.51 -2.38
CA LEU A 128 12.35 -8.88 -1.84
C LEU A 128 13.77 -9.13 -1.31
N ILE A 129 14.81 -8.69 -2.03
CA ILE A 129 16.20 -8.76 -1.57
C ILE A 129 16.40 -7.90 -0.31
N SER A 130 15.84 -6.68 -0.29
CA SER A 130 15.91 -5.80 0.87
C SER A 130 15.25 -6.42 2.09
N PHE A 131 14.07 -7.03 1.93
CA PHE A 131 13.38 -7.71 3.02
C PHE A 131 14.22 -8.85 3.60
N LYS A 132 14.83 -9.68 2.74
CA LYS A 132 15.72 -10.78 3.19
C LYS A 132 16.93 -10.25 3.95
N ARG A 133 17.51 -9.14 3.48
CA ARG A 133 18.63 -8.48 4.17
C ARG A 133 18.22 -7.91 5.54
N ALA A 134 17.04 -7.30 5.63
CA ALA A 134 16.57 -6.65 6.85
C ALA A 134 16.06 -7.64 7.91
N THR A 135 15.42 -8.74 7.51
CA THR A 135 14.78 -9.70 8.42
C THR A 135 15.54 -11.01 8.59
N GLY A 136 16.49 -11.31 7.70
CA GLY A 136 17.10 -12.64 7.59
C GLY A 136 16.15 -13.70 7.04
N GLN A 137 14.90 -13.37 6.73
CA GLN A 137 13.87 -14.30 6.27
C GLN A 137 13.52 -14.06 4.80
N LYS A 138 13.22 -15.13 4.07
CA LYS A 138 12.66 -15.03 2.72
C LYS A 138 11.14 -14.99 2.86
N PRO A 139 10.43 -14.08 2.17
CA PRO A 139 8.97 -14.08 2.24
C PRO A 139 8.40 -15.43 1.79
N GLN A 140 7.45 -15.94 2.57
CA GLN A 140 6.68 -17.14 2.26
C GLN A 140 5.25 -16.80 1.86
N ARG A 141 4.86 -15.52 1.95
CA ARG A 141 3.60 -14.96 1.49
C ARG A 141 3.80 -13.51 1.07
N ILE A 142 3.12 -13.10 0.01
CA ILE A 142 3.08 -11.72 -0.47
C ILE A 142 1.64 -11.21 -0.36
N ILE A 143 1.46 -10.04 0.26
CA ILE A 143 0.21 -9.27 0.19
C ILE A 143 0.53 -7.99 -0.58
N PHE A 144 -0.20 -7.72 -1.66
CA PHE A 144 0.08 -6.60 -2.56
C PHE A 144 -1.12 -5.67 -2.66
N TYR A 145 -1.04 -4.50 -2.04
CA TYR A 145 -2.07 -3.46 -2.14
C TYR A 145 -1.79 -2.52 -3.31
N ARG A 146 -2.71 -2.41 -4.27
CA ARG A 146 -2.62 -1.57 -5.45
C ARG A 146 -3.68 -0.46 -5.44
N ASP A 147 -3.28 0.78 -5.23
CA ASP A 147 -4.17 1.96 -5.20
C ASP A 147 -4.44 2.52 -6.60
N GLY A 148 -5.52 3.27 -6.81
CA GLY A 148 -5.68 4.14 -7.99
C GLY A 148 -6.16 3.48 -9.29
N VAL A 149 -6.47 2.18 -9.29
CA VAL A 149 -6.92 1.48 -10.50
C VAL A 149 -8.42 1.68 -10.73
N SER A 150 -8.83 1.92 -11.98
CA SER A 150 -10.25 1.94 -12.38
C SER A 150 -10.79 0.53 -12.62
N GLU A 151 -12.09 0.32 -12.40
CA GLU A 151 -12.74 -1.00 -12.55
C GLU A 151 -12.50 -1.63 -13.92
N GLY A 152 -12.61 -0.83 -14.99
CA GLY A 152 -12.35 -1.27 -16.36
C GLY A 152 -10.90 -1.69 -16.66
N GLN A 153 -9.96 -1.41 -15.76
CA GLN A 153 -8.54 -1.78 -15.90
C GLN A 153 -8.11 -2.88 -14.93
N PHE A 154 -8.96 -3.30 -13.99
CA PHE A 154 -8.63 -4.25 -12.93
C PHE A 154 -7.97 -5.52 -13.46
N TYR A 155 -8.61 -6.16 -14.44
CA TYR A 155 -8.14 -7.44 -14.95
C TYR A 155 -6.77 -7.32 -15.64
N GLN A 156 -6.56 -6.24 -16.41
CA GLN A 156 -5.30 -5.99 -17.09
C GLN A 156 -4.17 -5.70 -16.09
N VAL A 157 -4.43 -4.85 -15.09
CA VAL A 157 -3.48 -4.55 -14.02
C VAL A 157 -3.14 -5.80 -13.25
N LEU A 158 -4.15 -6.57 -12.81
CA LEU A 158 -3.95 -7.81 -12.07
C LEU A 158 -3.07 -8.78 -12.85
N LEU A 159 -3.41 -9.09 -14.11
CA LEU A 159 -2.65 -10.06 -14.89
C LEU A 159 -1.20 -9.62 -15.13
N PHE A 160 -1.01 -8.36 -15.52
CA PHE A 160 0.31 -7.84 -15.84
C PHE A 160 1.21 -7.74 -14.59
N GLU A 161 0.68 -7.16 -13.51
CA GLU A 161 1.45 -6.92 -12.29
C GLU A 161 1.67 -8.20 -11.49
N LEU A 162 0.69 -9.12 -11.43
CA LEU A 162 0.87 -10.43 -10.79
C LEU A 162 1.91 -11.29 -11.53
N ASP A 163 1.91 -11.28 -12.86
CA ASP A 163 2.94 -11.94 -13.65
C ASP A 163 4.34 -11.36 -13.37
N ALA A 164 4.45 -10.04 -13.27
CA ALA A 164 5.70 -9.38 -12.88
C ALA A 164 6.18 -9.81 -11.47
N ILE A 165 5.27 -9.90 -10.49
CA ILE A 165 5.59 -10.38 -9.13
C ILE A 165 6.11 -11.82 -9.17
N ARG A 166 5.43 -12.70 -9.93
CA ARG A 166 5.82 -14.12 -10.09
C ARG A 166 7.17 -14.27 -10.77
N LYS A 167 7.42 -13.51 -11.85
CA LYS A 167 8.71 -13.48 -12.53
C LYS A 167 9.84 -12.99 -11.62
N ALA A 168 9.58 -11.96 -10.81
CA ALA A 168 10.55 -11.49 -9.83
C ALA A 168 10.93 -12.58 -8.82
N CYS A 169 9.94 -13.32 -8.29
CA CYS A 169 10.19 -14.44 -7.37
C CYS A 169 11.00 -15.55 -8.06
N ALA A 170 10.58 -16.01 -9.24
CA ALA A 170 11.28 -17.04 -10.00
C ALA A 170 12.72 -16.65 -10.39
N SER A 171 12.99 -15.35 -10.58
CA SER A 171 14.33 -14.83 -10.90
C SER A 171 15.31 -14.84 -9.72
N LEU A 172 14.81 -14.96 -8.48
CA LEU A 172 15.64 -14.99 -7.28
C LEU A 172 16.11 -16.40 -6.94
N GLU A 173 15.23 -17.40 -7.11
CA GLU A 173 15.53 -18.79 -6.81
C GLU A 173 14.60 -19.71 -7.63
N PRO A 174 15.13 -20.80 -8.22
CA PRO A 174 14.30 -21.80 -8.89
C PRO A 174 13.17 -22.30 -7.97
N ASN A 175 11.96 -22.41 -8.52
CA ASN A 175 10.75 -22.87 -7.80
C ASN A 175 10.29 -21.95 -6.65
N TYR A 176 10.83 -20.75 -6.49
CA TYR A 176 10.31 -19.80 -5.51
C TYR A 176 9.00 -19.17 -6.00
N GLN A 177 7.89 -19.70 -5.47
CA GLN A 177 6.53 -19.28 -5.82
C GLN A 177 5.69 -19.10 -4.54
N PRO A 178 5.90 -18.02 -3.78
CA PRO A 178 5.08 -17.75 -2.61
C PRO A 178 3.65 -17.41 -3.05
N PRO A 179 2.61 -17.81 -2.30
CA PRO A 179 1.24 -17.36 -2.57
C PRO A 179 1.16 -15.83 -2.50
N VAL A 180 0.42 -15.26 -3.46
CA VAL A 180 0.22 -13.82 -3.59
C VAL A 180 -1.26 -13.50 -3.39
N THR A 181 -1.55 -12.67 -2.40
CA THR A 181 -2.85 -11.99 -2.26
C THR A 181 -2.71 -10.62 -2.90
N PHE A 182 -3.31 -10.43 -4.06
CA PHE A 182 -3.39 -9.13 -4.72
C PHE A 182 -4.65 -8.42 -4.23
N VAL A 183 -4.56 -7.15 -3.87
CA VAL A 183 -5.68 -6.36 -3.34
C VAL A 183 -5.70 -5.02 -4.05
N VAL A 184 -6.73 -4.76 -4.85
CA VAL A 184 -6.96 -3.41 -5.38
C VAL A 184 -7.56 -2.53 -4.27
N VAL A 185 -7.23 -1.25 -4.25
CA VAL A 185 -7.76 -0.28 -3.30
C VAL A 185 -8.33 0.89 -4.08
N GLN A 186 -9.63 1.15 -3.92
CA GLN A 186 -10.32 2.28 -4.55
C GLN A 186 -10.84 3.27 -3.51
N LYS A 187 -10.01 4.28 -3.23
CA LYS A 187 -10.31 5.32 -2.23
C LYS A 187 -11.31 6.37 -2.73
N ARG A 188 -11.42 6.53 -4.05
CA ARG A 188 -12.25 7.56 -4.71
C ARG A 188 -13.31 6.86 -5.56
N HIS A 189 -14.52 6.76 -5.03
CA HIS A 189 -15.66 6.12 -5.67
C HIS A 189 -16.96 6.86 -5.28
N HIS A 190 -18.08 6.49 -5.88
CA HIS A 190 -19.38 7.16 -5.68
C HIS A 190 -20.25 6.56 -4.57
N THR A 191 -19.94 5.35 -4.09
CA THR A 191 -20.67 4.72 -2.97
C THR A 191 -20.53 5.52 -1.68
N ARG A 192 -21.64 5.69 -0.96
CA ARG A 192 -21.69 6.35 0.36
C ARG A 192 -22.45 5.44 1.31
N LEU A 193 -21.91 5.26 2.51
CA LEU A 193 -22.50 4.43 3.55
C LEU A 193 -23.02 5.32 4.68
N PHE A 194 -24.23 5.04 5.15
CA PHE A 194 -24.92 5.81 6.17
C PHE A 194 -25.39 4.87 7.27
N ALA A 195 -25.37 5.35 8.52
CA ALA A 195 -26.00 4.65 9.61
C ALA A 195 -27.52 4.68 9.43
N ASN A 196 -28.19 3.54 9.66
CA ASN A 196 -29.65 3.45 9.56
C ASN A 196 -30.35 4.37 10.58
N ASN A 197 -29.72 4.64 11.72
CA ASN A 197 -30.23 5.56 12.73
C ASN A 197 -29.18 6.59 13.13
N HIS A 198 -29.28 7.79 12.53
CA HIS A 198 -28.38 8.90 12.83
C HIS A 198 -28.46 9.42 14.28
N ASN A 199 -29.52 9.07 15.01
CA ASN A 199 -29.68 9.46 16.42
C ASN A 199 -29.03 8.44 17.39
N ASP A 200 -28.62 7.26 16.91
CA ASP A 200 -27.92 6.28 17.74
C ASP A 200 -26.42 6.53 17.72
N GLN A 201 -25.92 7.17 18.78
CA GLN A 201 -24.49 7.47 18.99
C GLN A 201 -23.60 6.21 19.04
N ARG A 202 -24.17 5.00 19.10
CA ARG A 202 -23.41 3.74 18.99
C ARG A 202 -23.10 3.36 17.54
N THR A 203 -23.71 4.03 16.58
CA THR A 203 -23.59 3.70 15.14
C THR A 203 -22.98 4.82 14.31
N VAL A 204 -22.85 6.02 14.89
CA VAL A 204 -22.27 7.19 14.24
C VAL A 204 -21.13 7.79 15.06
N ASP A 205 -20.15 8.35 14.36
CA ASP A 205 -19.11 9.16 14.99
C ASP A 205 -19.60 10.58 15.32
N ARG A 206 -18.71 11.41 15.87
CA ARG A 206 -19.03 12.81 16.25
C ARG A 206 -19.44 13.69 15.07
N SER A 207 -19.13 13.28 13.84
CA SER A 207 -19.48 14.00 12.60
C SER A 207 -20.78 13.49 11.97
N GLY A 208 -21.39 12.43 12.51
CA GLY A 208 -22.58 11.77 11.95
C GLY A 208 -22.27 10.74 10.86
N ASN A 209 -21.00 10.42 10.63
CA ASN A 209 -20.55 9.37 9.70
C ASN A 209 -20.61 7.98 10.38
N ILE A 210 -20.56 6.92 9.57
CA ILE A 210 -20.40 5.55 10.09
C ILE A 210 -19.11 5.40 10.90
N LEU A 211 -19.12 4.49 11.88
CA LEU A 211 -17.95 4.28 12.74
C LEU A 211 -16.74 3.69 11.98
N PRO A 212 -15.51 4.03 12.38
CA PRO A 212 -14.32 3.33 11.91
C PRO A 212 -14.40 1.84 12.25
N GLY A 213 -14.03 0.99 11.30
CA GLY A 213 -14.16 -0.46 11.39
C GLY A 213 -15.45 -1.02 10.78
N THR A 214 -16.39 -0.17 10.32
CA THR A 214 -17.57 -0.65 9.58
C THR A 214 -17.14 -1.34 8.28
N VAL A 215 -17.59 -2.59 8.12
CA VAL A 215 -17.39 -3.42 6.92
C VAL A 215 -18.73 -3.70 6.26
N VAL A 216 -18.80 -3.62 4.94
CA VAL A 216 -19.92 -4.10 4.13
C VAL A 216 -19.36 -5.03 3.05
N ASP A 217 -19.73 -6.31 3.12
CA ASP A 217 -19.26 -7.40 2.25
C ASP A 217 -20.42 -8.12 1.54
N SER A 218 -21.61 -7.53 1.56
CA SER A 218 -22.83 -8.13 1.02
C SER A 218 -23.78 -7.09 0.43
N LYS A 219 -24.72 -7.55 -0.41
CA LYS A 219 -25.79 -6.80 -1.10
C LYS A 219 -25.34 -5.78 -2.15
N ILE A 220 -24.41 -4.90 -1.80
CA ILE A 220 -23.89 -3.83 -2.67
C ILE A 220 -22.51 -4.15 -3.27
N CYS A 221 -21.95 -5.29 -2.88
CA CYS A 221 -20.71 -5.86 -3.39
C CYS A 221 -20.95 -6.57 -4.73
N HIS A 222 -19.87 -6.87 -5.45
CA HIS A 222 -19.92 -7.59 -6.70
C HIS A 222 -20.54 -8.98 -6.49
N PRO A 223 -21.45 -9.44 -7.38
CA PRO A 223 -22.21 -10.69 -7.15
C PRO A 223 -21.36 -11.96 -7.18
N THR A 224 -20.19 -11.93 -7.82
CA THR A 224 -19.34 -13.11 -8.03
C THR A 224 -17.87 -12.90 -7.67
N GLU A 225 -17.45 -11.66 -7.46
CA GLU A 225 -16.06 -11.34 -7.15
C GLU A 225 -15.95 -11.15 -5.65
N PHE A 226 -14.74 -11.33 -5.10
CA PHE A 226 -14.54 -11.11 -3.69
C PHE A 226 -14.17 -9.64 -3.49
N ASP A 227 -15.14 -8.80 -3.12
CA ASP A 227 -14.93 -7.40 -2.75
C ASP A 227 -15.64 -7.06 -1.44
N PHE A 228 -15.23 -5.95 -0.82
CA PHE A 228 -15.87 -5.40 0.37
C PHE A 228 -15.67 -3.89 0.44
N TYR A 229 -16.37 -3.25 1.37
CA TYR A 229 -16.18 -1.87 1.76
C TYR A 229 -15.67 -1.85 3.20
N LEU A 230 -14.66 -1.04 3.49
CA LEU A 230 -14.14 -0.85 4.84
C LEU A 230 -13.92 0.63 5.11
N CYS A 231 -14.70 1.18 6.05
CA CYS A 231 -14.45 2.51 6.59
C CYS A 231 -13.41 2.41 7.70
N SER A 232 -12.13 2.63 7.41
CA SER A 232 -11.04 2.44 8.38
C SER A 232 -10.69 3.67 9.22
N HIS A 233 -11.36 4.81 9.01
CA HIS A 233 -11.02 6.09 9.64
C HIS A 233 -12.26 6.83 10.13
N ALA A 234 -12.07 7.75 11.08
CA ALA A 234 -13.13 8.61 11.58
C ALA A 234 -13.34 9.82 10.67
N GLY A 235 -14.59 10.25 10.51
CA GLY A 235 -14.93 11.49 9.82
C GLY A 235 -14.52 12.71 10.64
N ILE A 236 -13.52 13.46 10.15
CA ILE A 236 -12.94 14.60 10.88
C ILE A 236 -13.72 15.90 10.63
N GLN A 237 -14.34 16.05 9.46
CA GLN A 237 -15.18 17.19 9.11
C GLN A 237 -16.61 16.73 8.83
N VAL A 238 -17.58 17.64 9.00
CA VAL A 238 -18.97 17.44 8.57
C VAL A 238 -18.96 17.34 7.04
N GLY A 239 -18.83 16.11 6.56
CA GLY A 239 -18.63 15.76 5.15
C GLY A 239 -18.54 14.24 5.05
N PHE A 240 -19.15 13.68 4.01
CA PHE A 240 -19.35 12.23 3.90
C PHE A 240 -18.01 11.49 3.78
N SER A 241 -17.66 10.74 4.82
CA SER A 241 -16.48 9.90 4.84
C SER A 241 -16.68 8.76 3.86
N SER A 242 -15.94 8.80 2.77
CA SER A 242 -16.12 7.87 1.66
C SER A 242 -14.83 7.12 1.46
N PHE A 243 -14.67 6.01 2.17
CA PHE A 243 -13.66 5.03 1.84
C PHE A 243 -14.33 3.67 1.77
N ALA A 244 -14.45 3.17 0.54
CA ALA A 244 -14.46 1.76 0.23
C ALA A 244 -13.02 1.29 0.09
N MET A 245 -12.76 0.05 0.45
CA MET A 245 -11.58 -0.67 0.00
C MET A 245 -12.11 -1.84 -0.81
N CYS A 246 -12.39 -1.63 -2.10
CA CYS A 246 -12.80 -2.70 -3.00
C CYS A 246 -11.61 -3.65 -3.23
N SER A 247 -11.45 -4.61 -2.33
CA SER A 247 -10.33 -5.56 -2.32
C SER A 247 -10.69 -6.79 -3.13
N PHE A 248 -10.34 -6.82 -4.41
CA PHE A 248 -10.37 -8.04 -5.21
C PHE A 248 -9.27 -8.99 -4.76
N ASP A 249 -9.56 -10.03 -3.96
CA ASP A 249 -8.60 -11.09 -3.63
C ASP A 249 -8.75 -12.27 -4.58
N LYS A 250 -7.74 -12.47 -5.44
CA LYS A 250 -7.49 -13.77 -6.08
C LYS A 250 -6.37 -14.45 -5.30
N MET A 251 -6.74 -15.33 -4.37
CA MET A 251 -5.79 -16.34 -3.90
C MET A 251 -5.42 -17.22 -5.09
N CYS A 252 -4.19 -17.12 -5.57
CA CYS A 252 -3.65 -17.97 -6.63
C CYS A 252 -2.30 -18.56 -6.20
#